data_AF-A0A537K356-F1
#
_entry.id   AF-A0A537K356-F1
#
_cell.length_a   1.000
_cell.length_b   1.000
_cell.length_c   1.000
_cell.angle_alpha   90.00
_cell.angle_beta   90.00
_cell.angle_gamma   90.00
#
_symmetry.space_group_name_H-M   'P 1'
#
loop_
_entity.id
_entity.type
_entity.pdbx_description
1 polymer ?
#
loop_
_entity_poly.entity_id
_entity_poly.type
_entity_poly.pdbx_seq_one_letter_code
_entity_poly.pdbx_strand_id
1 'polypeptide(L)'
;VDPIPSDPNPFNTWTYKTFHVEDYRMVKYSVGHCADFFRGLKKLVDLFTEQELPAFFKIYIQRAEQLLKETPLAKISNSKSGESFSSTQNLYFGYHIRNRYKNDTVELLEIFGRLDAWYSMAMAMKNFDLRFPEFVETDRPIVNAKGLYHLLLKHPVSYDLVLNPDHNFLFLTGANMAGKSTLIKSVGSAVFLAHLGMGVPAQEMTLTLFDGLLTNINVVDNIAKGESYFFNEVQRVKNTVEKINNGKKWLVLIDELFKGTNVQDAMKCSLTVIKGLIKIKNSLFILSTHLYEISEELKQYPNISFRYFETTANDDQLEFSYQLKEGVSNDRLGYLILKREKVVDMLEKL
;
A
#
# COMPACT_ATOMS: atom_id res chain seq x y z
N VAL A 1 32.99 -15.35 -15.21
CA VAL A 1 33.84 -14.18 -15.51
C VAL A 1 35.15 -14.31 -14.81
N ASP A 2 36.05 -14.94 -15.54
CA ASP A 2 37.48 -14.85 -15.33
C ASP A 2 37.92 -13.38 -15.32
N PRO A 3 39.00 -13.04 -14.58
CA PRO A 3 39.40 -11.66 -14.37
C PRO A 3 39.64 -10.93 -15.69
N ILE A 4 38.85 -9.89 -15.93
CA ILE A 4 39.00 -8.99 -17.08
C ILE A 4 40.35 -8.26 -16.94
N PRO A 5 41.15 -8.12 -18.02
CA PRO A 5 42.39 -7.36 -17.98
C PRO A 5 42.18 -5.93 -17.47
N SER A 6 43.01 -5.48 -16.53
CA SER A 6 42.90 -4.15 -15.93
C SER A 6 43.27 -3.00 -16.86
N ASP A 7 44.13 -3.26 -17.85
CA ASP A 7 44.49 -2.33 -18.92
C ASP A 7 44.43 -3.03 -20.29
N PRO A 8 43.24 -3.08 -20.92
CA PRO A 8 43.06 -3.77 -22.18
C PRO A 8 43.83 -3.11 -23.32
N ASN A 9 44.71 -3.87 -23.95
CA ASN A 9 45.43 -3.52 -25.18
C ASN A 9 45.10 -4.56 -26.26
N PRO A 10 45.46 -4.33 -27.54
CA PRO A 10 45.11 -5.25 -28.63
C PRO A 10 45.55 -6.70 -28.38
N PHE A 11 46.71 -6.91 -27.74
CA PHE A 11 47.27 -8.23 -27.47
C PHE A 11 46.49 -8.97 -26.38
N ASN A 12 46.32 -8.37 -25.20
CA ASN A 12 45.59 -9.04 -24.11
C ASN A 12 44.08 -9.17 -24.40
N THR A 13 43.52 -8.24 -25.20
CA THR A 13 42.13 -8.30 -25.66
C THR A 13 41.94 -9.51 -26.57
N TRP A 14 42.89 -9.73 -27.49
CA TRP A 14 42.87 -10.89 -28.36
C TRP A 14 42.95 -12.17 -27.54
N THR A 15 43.90 -12.28 -26.60
CA THR A 15 44.03 -13.47 -25.74
C THR A 15 42.77 -13.73 -24.91
N TYR A 16 42.16 -12.69 -24.34
CA TYR A 16 40.95 -12.86 -23.54
C TYR A 16 39.78 -13.33 -24.40
N LYS A 17 39.63 -12.76 -25.60
CA LYS A 17 38.59 -13.16 -26.54
C LYS A 17 38.76 -14.58 -27.05
N THR A 18 39.99 -15.08 -27.19
CA THR A 18 40.27 -16.44 -27.70
C THR A 18 40.11 -17.51 -26.63
N PHE A 19 40.58 -17.25 -25.41
CA PHE A 19 40.58 -18.25 -24.33
C PHE A 19 39.35 -18.15 -23.40
N HIS A 20 38.66 -17.01 -23.36
CA HIS A 20 37.49 -16.76 -22.52
C HIS A 20 36.27 -16.28 -23.34
N VAL A 21 35.91 -17.04 -24.38
CA VAL A 21 34.89 -16.65 -25.38
C VAL A 21 33.53 -16.33 -24.75
N GLU A 22 33.04 -17.18 -23.85
CA GLU A 22 31.73 -17.00 -23.21
C GLU A 22 31.71 -15.80 -22.26
N ASP A 23 32.77 -15.62 -21.48
CA ASP A 23 32.90 -14.44 -20.62
C ASP A 23 33.00 -13.15 -21.42
N TYR A 24 33.76 -13.13 -22.51
CA TYR A 24 33.82 -11.97 -23.41
C TYR A 24 32.45 -11.64 -24.02
N ARG A 25 31.67 -12.65 -24.44
CA ARG A 25 30.30 -12.46 -24.95
C ARG A 25 29.42 -11.82 -23.89
N MET A 26 29.49 -12.30 -22.65
CA MET A 26 28.71 -11.72 -21.55
C MET A 26 29.14 -10.29 -21.23
N VAL A 27 30.45 -10.00 -21.23
CA VAL A 27 30.97 -8.63 -21.05
C VAL A 27 30.47 -7.71 -22.15
N LYS A 28 30.59 -8.09 -23.42
CA LYS A 28 30.08 -7.30 -24.56
C LYS A 28 28.58 -7.03 -24.43
N TYR A 29 27.80 -8.05 -24.08
CA TYR A 29 26.36 -7.92 -23.86
C TYR A 29 26.06 -6.92 -22.71
N SER A 30 26.73 -7.08 -21.58
CA SER A 30 26.52 -6.27 -20.38
C SER A 30 26.92 -4.81 -20.58
N VAL A 31 28.04 -4.56 -21.27
CA VAL A 31 28.53 -3.21 -21.58
C VAL A 31 27.55 -2.46 -22.47
N GLY A 32 26.90 -3.13 -23.42
CA GLY A 32 25.83 -2.51 -24.22
C GLY A 32 24.69 -1.99 -23.35
N HIS A 33 24.16 -2.83 -22.44
CA HIS A 33 23.10 -2.44 -21.51
C HIS A 33 23.55 -1.36 -20.53
N CYS A 34 24.79 -1.43 -20.03
CA CYS A 34 25.34 -0.39 -19.18
C CYS A 34 25.42 0.95 -19.93
N ALA A 35 25.82 0.95 -21.21
CA ALA A 35 25.86 2.17 -22.00
C ALA A 35 24.47 2.80 -22.19
N ASP A 36 23.45 1.97 -22.44
CA ASP A 36 22.06 2.44 -22.53
C ASP A 36 21.59 3.05 -21.21
N PHE A 37 21.88 2.40 -20.08
CA PHE A 37 21.58 2.89 -18.74
C PHE A 37 22.27 4.23 -18.45
N PHE A 38 23.60 4.31 -18.56
CA PHE A 38 24.35 5.52 -18.24
C PHE A 38 23.98 6.69 -19.15
N ARG A 39 23.70 6.44 -20.44
CA ARG A 39 23.21 7.46 -21.37
C ARG A 39 21.82 7.95 -20.98
N GLY A 40 20.92 7.03 -20.63
CA GLY A 40 19.56 7.36 -20.17
C GLY A 40 19.58 8.19 -18.88
N LEU A 41 20.36 7.76 -17.90
CA LEU A 41 20.52 8.47 -16.63
C LEU A 41 21.15 9.85 -16.84
N LYS A 42 22.15 9.98 -17.71
CA LYS A 42 22.73 11.28 -18.06
C LYS A 42 21.67 12.22 -18.63
N LYS A 43 20.85 11.76 -19.58
CA LYS A 43 19.74 12.57 -20.13
C LYS A 43 18.76 13.05 -19.05
N LEU A 44 18.45 12.19 -18.07
CA LEU A 44 17.59 12.57 -16.94
C LEU A 44 18.26 13.63 -16.06
N VAL A 45 19.54 13.44 -15.72
CA VAL A 45 20.31 14.42 -14.93
C VAL A 45 20.37 15.77 -15.65
N ASP A 46 20.71 15.77 -16.94
CA ASP A 46 20.79 16.98 -17.77
C ASP A 46 19.43 17.71 -17.79
N LEU A 47 18.31 16.99 -17.93
CA LEU A 47 16.95 17.56 -17.92
C LEU A 47 16.61 18.30 -16.62
N PHE A 48 17.04 17.77 -15.46
CA PHE A 48 16.73 18.34 -14.16
C PHE A 48 17.72 19.42 -13.72
N THR A 49 18.93 19.45 -14.26
CA THR A 49 19.99 20.39 -13.84
C THR A 49 19.61 21.85 -14.12
N GLU A 50 18.77 22.10 -15.13
CA GLU A 50 18.32 23.45 -15.51
C GLU A 50 17.06 23.93 -14.75
N GLN A 51 16.53 23.11 -13.83
CA GLN A 51 15.26 23.38 -13.14
C GLN A 51 15.47 23.76 -11.67
N GLU A 52 14.53 24.52 -11.09
CA GLU A 52 14.44 24.65 -9.64
C GLU A 52 13.85 23.38 -9.03
N LEU A 53 14.69 22.67 -8.26
CA LEU A 53 14.34 21.38 -7.66
C LEU A 53 14.20 21.49 -6.14
N PRO A 54 13.28 20.73 -5.52
CA PRO A 54 13.25 20.56 -4.06
C PRO A 54 14.60 20.07 -3.53
N ALA A 55 15.02 20.55 -2.35
CA ALA A 55 16.35 20.28 -1.79
C ALA A 55 16.71 18.78 -1.76
N PHE A 56 15.77 17.92 -1.32
CA PHE A 56 15.99 16.47 -1.28
C PHE A 56 16.18 15.86 -2.66
N PHE A 57 15.41 16.30 -3.66
CA PHE A 57 15.54 15.80 -5.03
C PHE A 57 16.86 16.27 -5.67
N LYS A 58 17.26 17.52 -5.40
CA LYS A 58 18.51 18.12 -5.88
C LYS A 58 19.75 17.33 -5.43
N ILE A 59 19.78 16.82 -4.20
CA ILE A 59 20.89 16.00 -3.69
C ILE A 59 21.16 14.79 -4.59
N TYR A 60 20.11 14.08 -5.03
CA TYR A 60 20.27 12.90 -5.89
C TYR A 60 20.73 13.25 -7.29
N ILE A 61 20.19 14.32 -7.89
CA ILE A 61 20.59 14.78 -9.23
C ILE A 61 22.06 15.23 -9.22
N GLN A 62 22.46 16.03 -8.24
CA GLN A 62 23.86 16.49 -8.11
C GLN A 62 24.82 15.32 -7.86
N ARG A 63 24.41 14.34 -7.05
CA ARG A 63 25.23 13.15 -6.80
C ARG A 63 25.41 12.32 -8.07
N ALA A 64 24.32 12.10 -8.83
CA ALA A 64 24.40 11.40 -10.10
C ALA A 64 25.28 12.15 -11.12
N GLU A 65 25.14 13.48 -11.19
CA GLU A 65 25.97 14.34 -12.04
C GLU A 65 27.46 14.21 -11.70
N GLN A 66 27.80 14.23 -10.40
CA GLN A 66 29.17 14.07 -9.93
C GLN A 66 29.77 12.72 -10.36
N LEU A 67 29.05 11.63 -10.11
CA LEU A 67 29.51 10.27 -10.46
C LEU A 67 29.67 10.08 -11.97
N LEU A 68 28.76 10.67 -12.77
CA LEU A 68 28.82 10.58 -14.23
C LEU A 68 29.99 11.36 -14.85
N LYS A 69 30.63 12.28 -14.11
CA LYS A 69 31.83 13.00 -14.56
C LYS A 69 33.11 12.17 -14.46
N GLU A 70 33.10 11.10 -13.66
CA GLU A 70 34.27 10.23 -13.51
C GLU A 70 34.60 9.47 -14.80
N THR A 71 35.88 9.42 -15.18
CA THR A 71 36.33 8.58 -16.31
C THR A 71 36.46 7.15 -15.80
N PRO A 72 35.69 6.15 -16.27
CA PRO A 72 35.14 6.00 -17.62
C PRO A 72 33.62 6.15 -17.78
N LEU A 73 32.89 6.44 -16.71
CA LEU A 73 31.43 6.64 -16.74
C LEU A 73 31.04 7.82 -17.65
N ALA A 74 31.85 8.88 -17.68
CA ALA A 74 31.69 9.99 -18.61
C ALA A 74 31.83 9.55 -20.08
N LYS A 75 32.76 8.63 -20.39
CA LYS A 75 32.97 8.16 -21.77
C LYS A 75 31.80 7.30 -22.25
N ILE A 76 31.33 6.39 -21.40
CA ILE A 76 30.25 5.48 -21.79
C ILE A 76 28.88 6.19 -21.84
N SER A 77 28.62 7.15 -20.95
CA SER A 77 27.37 7.94 -20.96
C SER A 77 27.24 8.89 -22.15
N ASN A 78 28.38 9.32 -22.73
CA ASN A 78 28.44 10.18 -23.91
C ASN A 78 28.47 9.40 -25.24
N SER A 79 28.43 8.06 -25.22
CA SER A 79 28.39 7.27 -26.45
C SER A 79 27.07 7.46 -27.20
N LYS A 80 27.09 7.19 -28.52
CA LYS A 80 25.89 7.28 -29.34
C LYS A 80 24.95 6.10 -29.07
N SER A 81 23.64 6.34 -29.28
CA SER A 81 22.64 5.27 -29.23
C SER A 81 22.92 4.22 -30.30
N GLY A 82 23.01 2.95 -29.90
CA GLY A 82 23.35 1.85 -30.80
C GLY A 82 24.82 1.80 -31.24
N GLU A 83 25.71 2.59 -30.63
CA GLU A 83 27.15 2.52 -30.90
C GLU A 83 27.71 1.15 -30.51
N SER A 84 28.44 0.52 -31.44
CA SER A 84 29.14 -0.73 -31.15
C SER A 84 30.55 -0.44 -30.64
N PHE A 85 30.88 -0.96 -29.48
CA PHE A 85 32.21 -0.83 -28.90
C PHE A 85 33.17 -1.85 -29.50
N SER A 86 34.42 -1.43 -29.73
CA SER A 86 35.51 -2.33 -30.09
C SER A 86 35.75 -3.38 -28.99
N SER A 87 36.43 -4.49 -29.31
CA SER A 87 36.74 -5.51 -28.29
C SER A 87 37.51 -4.95 -27.10
N THR A 88 38.45 -4.03 -27.36
CA THR A 88 39.24 -3.36 -26.31
C THR A 88 38.37 -2.44 -25.47
N GLN A 89 37.46 -1.68 -26.09
CA GLN A 89 36.51 -0.83 -25.36
C GLN A 89 35.54 -1.65 -24.50
N ASN A 90 35.05 -2.80 -25.00
CA ASN A 90 34.19 -3.69 -24.21
C ASN A 90 34.91 -4.20 -22.96
N LEU A 91 36.17 -4.64 -23.08
CA LEU A 91 36.93 -5.07 -21.91
C LEU A 91 37.25 -3.90 -20.97
N TYR A 92 37.55 -2.72 -21.51
CA TYR A 92 37.84 -1.50 -20.74
C TYR A 92 36.65 -1.11 -19.87
N PHE A 93 35.48 -0.90 -20.50
CA PHE A 93 34.26 -0.56 -19.76
C PHE A 93 33.83 -1.70 -18.83
N GLY A 94 33.92 -2.95 -19.27
CA GLY A 94 33.58 -4.13 -18.46
C GLY A 94 34.42 -4.23 -17.19
N TYR A 95 35.75 -4.05 -17.29
CA TYR A 95 36.64 -4.03 -16.14
C TYR A 95 36.29 -2.89 -15.18
N HIS A 96 36.17 -1.68 -15.70
CA HIS A 96 35.97 -0.51 -14.86
C HIS A 96 34.61 -0.50 -14.18
N ILE A 97 33.52 -0.78 -14.89
CA ILE A 97 32.17 -0.82 -14.31
C ILE A 97 32.06 -1.94 -13.27
N ARG A 98 32.57 -3.13 -13.59
CA ARG A 98 32.42 -4.30 -12.70
C ARG A 98 33.32 -4.26 -11.48
N ASN A 99 34.51 -3.69 -11.60
CA ASN A 99 35.53 -3.75 -10.56
C ASN A 99 35.79 -2.38 -9.93
N ARG A 100 36.33 -1.42 -10.69
CA ARG A 100 36.82 -0.14 -10.15
C ARG A 100 35.70 0.82 -9.72
N TYR A 101 34.65 0.91 -10.52
CA TYR A 101 33.49 1.80 -10.37
C TYR A 101 32.22 1.02 -10.00
N LYS A 102 32.38 -0.15 -9.38
CA LYS A 102 31.27 -1.01 -8.98
C LYS A 102 30.30 -0.29 -8.05
N ASN A 103 30.84 0.33 -7.00
CA ASN A 103 30.03 1.02 -6.00
C ASN A 103 29.31 2.23 -6.60
N ASP A 104 30.01 3.03 -7.41
CA ASP A 104 29.41 4.18 -8.11
C ASP A 104 28.31 3.75 -9.07
N THR A 105 28.49 2.62 -9.75
CA THR A 105 27.45 2.03 -10.63
C THR A 105 26.23 1.59 -9.83
N VAL A 106 26.42 0.93 -8.69
CA VAL A 106 25.32 0.52 -7.80
C VAL A 106 24.60 1.75 -7.24
N GLU A 107 25.33 2.78 -6.82
CA GLU A 107 24.74 4.03 -6.33
C GLU A 107 23.92 4.72 -7.43
N LEU A 108 24.42 4.79 -8.67
CA LEU A 108 23.66 5.34 -9.80
C LEU A 108 22.40 4.53 -10.11
N LEU A 109 22.44 3.20 -9.97
CA LEU A 109 21.25 2.34 -10.11
C LEU A 109 20.22 2.60 -9.01
N GLU A 110 20.66 2.80 -7.76
CA GLU A 110 19.78 3.16 -6.65
C GLU A 110 19.14 4.54 -6.84
N ILE A 111 19.92 5.52 -7.31
CA ILE A 111 19.42 6.86 -7.66
C ILE A 111 18.36 6.73 -8.76
N PHE A 112 18.67 6.02 -9.83
CA PHE A 112 17.71 5.81 -10.92
C PHE A 112 16.43 5.12 -10.44
N GLY A 113 16.54 4.05 -9.64
CA GLY A 113 15.37 3.36 -9.09
C GLY A 113 14.51 4.25 -8.20
N ARG A 114 15.12 5.19 -7.46
CA ARG A 114 14.39 6.19 -6.67
C ARG A 114 13.66 7.20 -7.56
N LEU A 115 14.30 7.69 -8.62
CA LEU A 115 13.67 8.59 -9.59
C LEU A 115 12.49 7.92 -10.29
N ASP A 116 12.64 6.65 -10.69
CA ASP A 116 11.57 5.85 -11.31
C ASP A 116 10.38 5.64 -10.35
N ALA A 117 10.65 5.34 -9.08
CA ALA A 117 9.62 5.23 -8.05
C ALA A 117 8.86 6.56 -7.87
N TRP A 118 9.56 7.69 -7.77
CA TRP A 118 8.93 9.00 -7.63
C TRP A 118 8.13 9.42 -8.86
N TYR A 119 8.64 9.15 -10.05
CA TYR A 119 7.90 9.39 -11.29
C TYR A 119 6.63 8.54 -11.34
N SER A 120 6.73 7.25 -10.97
CA SER A 120 5.58 6.35 -10.86
C SER A 120 4.55 6.84 -9.85
N MET A 121 4.98 7.35 -8.69
CA MET A 121 4.11 7.97 -7.69
C MET A 121 3.42 9.22 -8.26
N ALA A 122 4.15 10.10 -8.94
CA ALA A 122 3.60 11.31 -9.55
C ALA A 122 2.59 10.99 -10.69
N MET A 123 2.83 9.92 -11.44
CA MET A 123 1.89 9.42 -12.44
C MET A 123 0.63 8.85 -11.77
N ALA A 124 0.78 8.09 -10.69
CA ALA A 124 -0.35 7.58 -9.92
C ALA A 124 -1.21 8.71 -9.33
N MET A 125 -0.59 9.78 -8.83
CA MET A 125 -1.29 10.97 -8.34
C MET A 125 -2.27 11.53 -9.39
N LYS A 126 -1.82 11.65 -10.64
CA LYS A 126 -2.64 12.17 -11.74
C LYS A 126 -3.69 11.16 -12.21
N ASN A 127 -3.30 9.91 -12.39
CA ASN A 127 -4.18 8.88 -12.95
C ASN A 127 -5.35 8.54 -12.02
N PHE A 128 -5.15 8.63 -10.71
CA PHE A 128 -6.15 8.28 -9.70
C PHE A 128 -6.76 9.50 -8.98
N ASP A 129 -6.49 10.73 -9.45
CA ASP A 129 -6.95 11.99 -8.84
C ASP A 129 -6.65 12.11 -7.33
N LEU A 130 -5.44 11.72 -6.94
CA LEU A 130 -5.03 11.72 -5.54
C LEU A 130 -4.67 13.14 -5.08
N ARG A 131 -4.92 13.43 -3.79
CA ARG A 131 -4.60 14.73 -3.19
C ARG A 131 -3.70 14.57 -1.97
N PHE A 132 -2.75 15.46 -1.78
CA PHE A 132 -1.89 15.40 -0.59
C PHE A 132 -2.73 15.63 0.68
N PRO A 133 -2.62 14.76 1.69
CA PRO A 133 -3.28 14.96 2.95
C PRO A 133 -2.55 16.01 3.79
N GLU A 134 -3.23 16.56 4.78
CA GLU A 134 -2.64 17.44 5.79
C GLU A 134 -2.27 16.63 7.03
N PHE A 135 -1.00 16.65 7.42
CA PHE A 135 -0.54 16.08 8.68
C PHE A 135 -0.64 17.10 9.81
N VAL A 136 -1.36 16.76 10.87
CA VAL A 136 -1.46 17.60 12.08
C VAL A 136 -0.54 17.05 13.16
N GLU A 137 0.34 17.90 13.67
CA GLU A 137 1.20 17.60 14.80
C GLU A 137 0.43 17.71 16.11
N THR A 138 -0.04 16.58 16.61
CA THR A 138 -0.68 16.49 17.93
C THR A 138 -0.49 15.09 18.51
N ASP A 139 -0.54 15.02 19.85
CA ASP A 139 -0.44 13.79 20.62
C ASP A 139 -1.70 12.92 20.49
N ARG A 140 -2.81 13.51 20.03
CA ARG A 140 -4.11 12.84 19.89
C ARG A 140 -4.29 12.27 18.48
N PRO A 141 -4.75 11.02 18.29
CA PRO A 141 -4.91 10.48 16.95
C PRO A 141 -6.13 11.10 16.24
N ILE A 142 -5.95 11.47 14.98
CA ILE A 142 -7.01 12.06 14.14
C ILE A 142 -6.98 11.42 12.75
N VAL A 143 -8.16 11.11 12.21
CA VAL A 143 -8.40 10.86 10.78
C VAL A 143 -9.72 11.53 10.41
N ASN A 144 -9.65 12.61 9.65
CA ASN A 144 -10.80 13.27 9.05
C ASN A 144 -10.65 13.16 7.54
N ALA A 145 -11.68 12.69 6.85
CA ALA A 145 -11.68 12.63 5.39
C ALA A 145 -13.03 13.08 4.84
N LYS A 146 -13.00 13.84 3.75
CA LYS A 146 -14.16 14.17 2.93
C LYS A 146 -13.99 13.61 1.53
N GLY A 147 -15.06 13.06 0.99
CA GLY A 147 -15.06 12.48 -0.34
C GLY A 147 -14.07 11.33 -0.49
N LEU A 148 -13.83 10.52 0.56
CA LEU A 148 -12.95 9.35 0.51
C LEU A 148 -13.52 8.29 -0.43
N TYR A 149 -12.70 7.72 -1.30
CA TYR A 149 -13.09 6.64 -2.20
C TYR A 149 -12.07 5.49 -2.21
N HIS A 150 -12.48 4.34 -2.75
CA HIS A 150 -11.59 3.20 -2.93
C HIS A 150 -10.96 3.18 -4.33
N LEU A 151 -9.63 3.16 -4.41
CA LEU A 151 -8.88 3.25 -5.67
C LEU A 151 -9.19 2.19 -6.71
N LEU A 152 -9.51 0.97 -6.26
CA LEU A 152 -9.79 -0.16 -7.16
C LEU A 152 -11.22 -0.19 -7.70
N LEU A 153 -12.09 0.74 -7.30
CA LEU A 153 -13.46 0.81 -7.82
C LEU A 153 -13.53 1.74 -9.03
N LYS A 154 -14.18 1.27 -10.10
CA LYS A 154 -14.37 2.05 -11.34
C LYS A 154 -15.31 3.25 -11.13
N HIS A 155 -16.37 3.05 -10.35
CA HIS A 155 -17.38 4.05 -10.03
C HIS A 155 -17.60 4.07 -8.51
N PRO A 156 -16.66 4.66 -7.73
CA PRO A 156 -16.76 4.65 -6.29
C PRO A 156 -17.85 5.61 -5.79
N VAL A 157 -18.57 5.20 -4.75
CA VAL A 157 -19.32 6.12 -3.89
C VAL A 157 -18.37 6.66 -2.84
N SER A 158 -18.40 7.98 -2.63
CA SER A 158 -17.50 8.66 -1.71
C SER A 158 -18.04 8.69 -0.27
N TYR A 159 -17.14 8.69 0.70
CA TYR A 159 -17.46 8.65 2.13
C TYR A 159 -16.86 9.85 2.86
N ASP A 160 -17.62 10.38 3.80
CA ASP A 160 -17.12 11.35 4.78
C ASP A 160 -16.97 10.65 6.12
N LEU A 161 -15.83 10.87 6.80
CA LEU A 161 -15.58 10.30 8.11
C LEU A 161 -14.79 11.24 9.01
N VAL A 162 -15.07 11.13 10.31
CA VAL A 162 -14.39 11.85 11.38
C VAL A 162 -14.07 10.84 12.47
N LEU A 163 -12.79 10.67 12.77
CA LEU A 163 -12.27 9.84 13.85
C LEU A 163 -11.28 10.67 14.66
N ASN A 164 -11.57 10.84 15.94
CA ASN A 164 -10.78 11.62 16.89
C ASN A 164 -10.99 11.05 18.30
N PRO A 165 -10.33 11.53 19.37
CA PRO A 165 -10.48 10.95 20.71
C PRO A 165 -11.91 10.97 21.28
N ASP A 166 -12.72 11.93 20.86
CA ASP A 166 -14.13 12.06 21.25
C ASP A 166 -15.05 11.13 20.47
N HIS A 167 -14.59 10.64 19.30
CA HIS A 167 -15.27 9.70 18.41
C HIS A 167 -14.29 8.62 17.92
N ASN A 168 -13.57 7.97 18.85
CA ASN A 168 -12.41 7.15 18.50
C ASN A 168 -12.78 5.73 18.04
N PHE A 169 -14.06 5.39 18.05
CA PHE A 169 -14.55 4.08 17.64
C PHE A 169 -15.71 4.23 16.64
N LEU A 170 -15.49 3.85 15.39
CA LEU A 170 -16.55 3.74 14.39
C LEU A 170 -17.12 2.31 14.38
N PHE A 171 -18.37 2.20 14.80
CA PHE A 171 -19.14 0.96 14.77
C PHE A 171 -20.01 0.93 13.51
N LEU A 172 -19.67 0.01 12.61
CA LEU A 172 -20.21 -0.04 11.25
C LEU A 172 -21.12 -1.27 11.06
N THR A 173 -22.37 -1.03 10.70
CA THR A 173 -23.37 -2.08 10.43
C THR A 173 -23.94 -2.02 9.02
N GLY A 174 -24.78 -2.99 8.68
CA GLY A 174 -25.44 -3.08 7.37
C GLY A 174 -25.32 -4.47 6.77
N ALA A 175 -26.03 -4.69 5.68
CA ALA A 175 -26.08 -5.97 4.98
C ALA A 175 -24.69 -6.46 4.54
N ASN A 176 -24.56 -7.76 4.33
CA ASN A 176 -23.44 -8.28 3.55
C ASN A 176 -23.51 -7.67 2.14
N MET A 177 -22.35 -7.35 1.56
CA MET A 177 -22.22 -6.69 0.25
C MET A 177 -22.59 -5.18 0.21
N ALA A 178 -23.07 -4.59 1.31
CA ALA A 178 -23.47 -3.18 1.34
C ALA A 178 -22.31 -2.16 1.32
N GLY A 179 -21.04 -2.59 1.39
CA GLY A 179 -19.87 -1.71 1.31
C GLY A 179 -19.00 -1.60 2.57
N LYS A 180 -19.33 -2.31 3.65
CA LYS A 180 -18.60 -2.26 4.94
C LYS A 180 -17.09 -2.47 4.79
N SER A 181 -16.67 -3.60 4.23
CA SER A 181 -15.25 -3.92 4.02
C SER A 181 -14.57 -2.95 3.05
N THR A 182 -15.31 -2.40 2.08
CA THR A 182 -14.80 -1.39 1.14
C THR A 182 -14.43 -0.11 1.87
N LEU A 183 -15.29 0.41 2.76
CA LEU A 183 -14.98 1.59 3.56
C LEU A 183 -13.74 1.36 4.44
N ILE A 184 -13.69 0.23 5.16
CA ILE A 184 -12.56 -0.12 6.02
C ILE A 184 -11.25 -0.13 5.21
N LYS A 185 -11.25 -0.79 4.04
CA LYS A 185 -10.09 -0.83 3.14
C LYS A 185 -9.75 0.54 2.54
N SER A 186 -10.75 1.39 2.29
CA SER A 186 -10.54 2.76 1.79
C SER A 186 -9.78 3.60 2.83
N VAL A 187 -10.21 3.56 4.10
CA VAL A 187 -9.53 4.28 5.17
C VAL A 187 -8.12 3.74 5.37
N GLY A 188 -7.97 2.42 5.45
CA GLY A 188 -6.66 1.79 5.64
C GLY A 188 -5.66 2.10 4.52
N SER A 189 -6.10 2.01 3.26
CA SER A 189 -5.25 2.34 2.11
C SER A 189 -4.92 3.83 2.04
N ALA A 190 -5.87 4.72 2.32
CA ALA A 190 -5.61 6.16 2.36
C ALA A 190 -4.59 6.53 3.43
N VAL A 191 -4.75 6.02 4.66
CA VAL A 191 -3.78 6.26 5.75
C VAL A 191 -2.41 5.67 5.43
N PHE A 192 -2.36 4.48 4.82
CA PHE A 192 -1.10 3.87 4.38
C PHE A 192 -0.38 4.72 3.32
N LEU A 193 -1.10 5.17 2.28
CA LEU A 193 -0.56 6.04 1.23
C LEU A 193 -0.06 7.37 1.78
N ALA A 194 -0.81 7.99 2.72
CA ALA A 194 -0.39 9.20 3.40
C ALA A 194 0.97 9.04 4.09
N HIS A 195 1.19 7.91 4.80
CA HIS A 195 2.45 7.64 5.50
C HIS A 195 3.60 7.25 4.57
N LEU A 196 3.31 6.84 3.32
CA LEU A 196 4.32 6.71 2.27
C LEU A 196 4.75 8.07 1.68
N GLY A 197 4.08 9.16 2.05
CA GLY A 197 4.27 10.48 1.45
C GLY A 197 3.56 10.64 0.10
N MET A 198 2.55 9.83 -0.18
CA MET A 198 1.69 9.96 -1.37
C MET A 198 0.42 10.75 -1.05
N GLY A 199 -0.22 11.26 -2.10
CA GLY A 199 -1.60 11.68 -2.01
C GLY A 199 -2.54 10.51 -1.76
N VAL A 200 -3.72 10.85 -1.28
CA VAL A 200 -4.75 9.91 -0.84
C VAL A 200 -5.99 10.01 -1.73
N PRO A 201 -6.81 8.94 -1.80
CA PRO A 201 -8.04 8.93 -2.56
C PRO A 201 -9.18 9.64 -1.81
N ALA A 202 -9.04 10.94 -1.59
CA ALA A 202 -10.05 11.77 -0.93
C ALA A 202 -10.02 13.18 -1.50
N GLN A 203 -11.15 13.90 -1.39
CA GLN A 203 -11.19 15.32 -1.76
C GLN A 203 -10.38 16.17 -0.77
N GLU A 204 -10.49 15.83 0.51
CA GLU A 204 -9.75 16.43 1.62
C GLU A 204 -9.47 15.33 2.65
N MET A 205 -8.26 15.31 3.23
CA MET A 205 -7.95 14.42 4.34
C MET A 205 -6.95 15.08 5.28
N THR A 206 -7.26 15.05 6.57
CA THR A 206 -6.41 15.55 7.65
C THR A 206 -6.19 14.41 8.63
N LEU A 207 -4.94 14.12 8.96
CA LEU A 207 -4.60 13.03 9.88
C LEU A 207 -3.38 13.33 10.73
N THR A 208 -3.22 12.61 11.82
CA THR A 208 -1.97 12.59 12.57
C THR A 208 -1.01 11.53 12.06
N LEU A 209 0.27 11.64 12.39
CA LEU A 209 1.21 10.52 12.28
C LEU A 209 0.79 9.39 13.22
N PHE A 210 0.65 8.19 12.66
CA PHE A 210 0.39 6.94 13.37
C PHE A 210 1.70 6.16 13.54
N ASP A 211 1.86 5.55 14.70
CA ASP A 211 2.95 4.60 14.97
C ASP A 211 2.71 3.26 14.29
N GLY A 212 1.47 2.95 13.93
CA GLY A 212 1.16 1.79 13.11
C GLY A 212 -0.30 1.63 12.72
N LEU A 213 -0.50 0.79 11.71
CA LEU A 213 -1.79 0.35 11.19
C LEU A 213 -1.94 -1.15 11.44
N LEU A 214 -3.03 -1.56 12.08
CA LEU A 214 -3.36 -2.97 12.33
C LEU A 214 -4.66 -3.34 11.63
N THR A 215 -4.68 -4.50 10.97
CA THR A 215 -5.85 -4.99 10.24
C THR A 215 -6.20 -6.42 10.65
N ASN A 216 -7.47 -6.66 10.92
CA ASN A 216 -8.10 -7.97 11.13
C ASN A 216 -9.20 -8.15 10.08
N ILE A 217 -8.82 -8.13 8.79
CA ILE A 217 -9.78 -8.13 7.66
C ILE A 217 -9.81 -9.47 6.93
N ASN A 218 -8.65 -10.08 6.66
CA ASN A 218 -8.56 -11.36 5.96
C ASN A 218 -8.09 -12.45 6.92
N VAL A 219 -8.96 -13.44 7.13
CA VAL A 219 -8.58 -14.70 7.77
C VAL A 219 -8.17 -15.66 6.67
N VAL A 220 -6.86 -15.91 6.54
CA VAL A 220 -6.37 -17.05 5.75
C VAL A 220 -6.32 -18.23 6.69
N ASP A 221 -7.06 -19.29 6.35
CA ASP A 221 -7.12 -20.50 7.15
C ASP A 221 -5.74 -21.14 7.22
N ASN A 222 -5.31 -21.50 8.43
CA ASN A 222 -4.17 -22.39 8.62
C ASN A 222 -4.69 -23.78 9.02
N ILE A 223 -5.16 -24.52 8.02
CA ILE A 223 -5.65 -25.89 8.18
C ILE A 223 -4.57 -26.80 8.80
N ALA A 224 -3.29 -26.49 8.60
CA ALA A 224 -2.17 -27.31 9.06
C ALA A 224 -1.98 -27.32 10.59
N LYS A 225 -2.59 -26.41 11.36
CA LYS A 225 -2.41 -26.33 12.82
C LYS A 225 -3.43 -27.08 13.66
N GLY A 226 -4.53 -27.57 13.08
CA GLY A 226 -5.58 -28.28 13.84
C GLY A 226 -6.30 -27.45 14.91
N GLU A 227 -6.11 -26.12 14.94
CA GLU A 227 -6.75 -25.20 15.88
C GLU A 227 -8.14 -24.79 15.37
N SER A 228 -9.11 -24.63 16.27
CA SER A 228 -10.45 -24.17 15.88
C SER A 228 -10.39 -22.74 15.32
N TYR A 229 -11.22 -22.46 14.31
CA TYR A 229 -11.31 -21.14 13.67
C TYR A 229 -11.51 -20.02 14.70
N PHE A 230 -12.40 -20.25 15.68
CA PHE A 230 -12.68 -19.32 16.77
C PHE A 230 -11.43 -19.03 17.63
N PHE A 231 -10.64 -20.04 17.99
CA PHE A 231 -9.43 -19.82 18.79
C PHE A 231 -8.41 -18.93 18.06
N ASN A 232 -8.26 -19.10 16.74
CA ASN A 232 -7.42 -18.23 15.92
C ASN A 232 -7.92 -16.77 15.92
N GLU A 233 -9.23 -16.55 15.91
CA GLU A 233 -9.81 -15.19 16.07
C GLU A 233 -9.47 -14.60 17.45
N VAL A 234 -9.61 -15.39 18.51
CA VAL A 234 -9.23 -14.97 19.88
C VAL A 234 -7.75 -14.60 19.97
N GLN A 235 -6.85 -15.41 19.41
CA GLN A 235 -5.40 -15.10 19.41
C GLN A 235 -5.08 -13.82 18.63
N ARG A 236 -5.78 -13.54 17.52
CA ARG A 236 -5.61 -12.29 16.77
C ARG A 236 -6.04 -11.07 17.58
N VAL A 237 -7.19 -11.16 18.26
CA VAL A 237 -7.66 -10.09 19.15
C VAL A 237 -6.65 -9.87 20.28
N LYS A 238 -6.17 -10.96 20.92
CA LYS A 238 -5.13 -10.88 21.95
C LYS A 238 -3.88 -10.16 21.44
N ASN A 239 -3.32 -10.59 20.31
CA ASN A 239 -2.14 -9.97 19.69
C ASN A 239 -2.38 -8.50 19.32
N THR A 240 -3.60 -8.15 18.90
CA THR A 240 -3.99 -6.76 18.60
C THR A 240 -3.92 -5.93 19.88
N VAL A 241 -4.56 -6.38 20.96
CA VAL A 241 -4.58 -5.70 22.26
C VAL A 241 -3.16 -5.54 22.83
N GLU A 242 -2.34 -6.58 22.78
CA GLU A 242 -0.95 -6.54 23.23
C GLU A 242 -0.12 -5.49 22.46
N LYS A 243 -0.31 -5.38 21.15
CA LYS A 243 0.43 -4.42 20.30
C LYS A 243 0.04 -2.96 20.55
N ILE A 244 -1.25 -2.69 20.80
CA ILE A 244 -1.75 -1.32 20.92
C ILE A 244 -1.72 -0.77 22.34
N ASN A 245 -1.53 -1.62 23.35
CA ASN A 245 -1.48 -1.22 24.75
C ASN A 245 -0.11 -0.67 25.16
N ASN A 246 0.38 0.35 24.46
CA ASN A 246 1.70 0.97 24.68
C ASN A 246 1.68 2.50 24.65
N GLY A 247 0.49 3.11 24.63
CA GLY A 247 0.34 4.57 24.61
C GLY A 247 0.72 5.22 23.28
N LYS A 248 0.94 4.46 22.21
CA LYS A 248 1.22 4.97 20.86
C LYS A 248 -0.05 5.20 20.05
N LYS A 249 0.05 5.94 18.94
CA LYS A 249 -1.07 6.21 18.03
C LYS A 249 -1.28 5.05 17.06
N TRP A 250 -2.35 4.30 17.23
CA TRP A 250 -2.71 3.20 16.33
C TRP A 250 -4.01 3.45 15.59
N LEU A 251 -4.06 3.06 14.32
CA LEU A 251 -5.30 2.85 13.59
C LEU A 251 -5.56 1.34 13.51
N VAL A 252 -6.69 0.89 14.03
CA VAL A 252 -7.07 -0.52 14.09
C VAL A 252 -8.34 -0.75 13.28
N LEU A 253 -8.24 -1.62 12.28
CA LEU A 253 -9.30 -1.93 11.33
C LEU A 253 -9.73 -3.38 11.49
N ILE A 254 -11.00 -3.60 11.85
CA ILE A 254 -11.53 -4.93 12.17
C ILE A 254 -12.73 -5.20 11.26
N ASP A 255 -12.68 -6.27 10.47
CA ASP A 255 -13.81 -6.67 9.62
C ASP A 255 -14.50 -7.89 10.19
N GLU A 256 -15.53 -7.64 11.01
CA GLU A 256 -16.27 -8.63 11.80
C GLU A 256 -15.41 -9.39 12.82
N LEU A 257 -16.00 -9.71 13.98
CA LEU A 257 -15.35 -10.48 15.03
C LEU A 257 -16.09 -11.80 15.26
N PHE A 258 -15.33 -12.86 15.53
CA PHE A 258 -15.82 -14.14 16.05
C PHE A 258 -16.85 -14.83 15.13
N LYS A 259 -16.57 -14.89 13.82
CA LYS A 259 -17.48 -15.52 12.84
C LYS A 259 -17.62 -17.03 13.04
N GLY A 260 -16.64 -17.70 13.65
CA GLY A 260 -16.62 -19.16 13.76
C GLY A 260 -17.26 -19.75 15.01
N THR A 261 -18.12 -19.00 15.72
CA THR A 261 -18.84 -19.51 16.90
C THR A 261 -20.34 -19.20 16.80
N ASN A 262 -21.12 -19.66 17.79
CA ASN A 262 -22.54 -19.36 17.85
C ASN A 262 -22.78 -17.85 18.07
N VAL A 263 -23.93 -17.36 17.60
CA VAL A 263 -24.26 -15.92 17.61
C VAL A 263 -24.23 -15.34 19.03
N GLN A 264 -24.70 -16.07 20.05
CA GLN A 264 -24.72 -15.57 21.43
C GLN A 264 -23.31 -15.37 22.01
N ASP A 265 -22.41 -16.31 21.76
CA ASP A 265 -21.01 -16.21 22.18
C ASP A 265 -20.28 -15.14 21.38
N ALA A 266 -20.52 -15.06 20.06
CA ALA A 266 -19.97 -14.01 19.20
C ALA A 266 -20.37 -12.61 19.70
N MET A 267 -21.63 -12.42 20.08
CA MET A 267 -22.13 -11.17 20.67
C MET A 267 -21.41 -10.85 21.98
N LYS A 268 -21.38 -11.79 22.94
CA LYS A 268 -20.73 -11.58 24.25
C LYS A 268 -19.25 -11.27 24.12
N CYS A 269 -18.53 -12.02 23.30
CA CYS A 269 -17.11 -11.83 23.05
C CYS A 269 -16.85 -10.47 22.35
N SER A 270 -17.60 -10.16 21.28
CA SER A 270 -17.45 -8.88 20.56
C SER A 270 -17.67 -7.69 21.46
N LEU A 271 -18.76 -7.71 22.23
CA LEU A 271 -19.09 -6.67 23.20
C LEU A 271 -17.99 -6.49 24.25
N THR A 272 -17.42 -7.57 24.77
CA THR A 272 -16.32 -7.54 25.73
C THR A 272 -15.08 -6.87 25.13
N VAL A 273 -14.73 -7.23 23.90
CA VAL A 273 -13.60 -6.66 23.17
C VAL A 273 -13.82 -5.17 22.92
N ILE A 274 -14.99 -4.79 22.39
CA ILE A 274 -15.32 -3.38 22.10
C ILE A 274 -15.25 -2.54 23.37
N LYS A 275 -15.87 -2.99 24.48
CA LYS A 275 -15.81 -2.31 25.78
C LYS A 275 -14.38 -2.13 26.30
N GLY A 276 -13.45 -3.01 25.92
CA GLY A 276 -12.02 -2.85 26.19
C GLY A 276 -11.36 -1.81 25.28
N LEU A 277 -11.54 -1.94 23.96
CA LEU A 277 -10.89 -1.09 22.97
C LEU A 277 -11.29 0.40 23.09
N ILE A 278 -12.55 0.70 23.37
CA ILE A 278 -13.05 2.08 23.51
C ILE A 278 -12.37 2.87 24.64
N LYS A 279 -11.74 2.18 25.60
CA LYS A 279 -10.99 2.82 26.70
C LYS A 279 -9.62 3.32 26.26
N ILE A 280 -9.09 2.83 25.14
CA ILE A 280 -7.79 3.20 24.60
C ILE A 280 -7.94 4.48 23.77
N LYS A 281 -7.86 5.63 24.44
CA LYS A 281 -8.08 6.94 23.81
C LYS A 281 -6.99 7.36 22.82
N ASN A 282 -5.81 6.75 22.89
CA ASN A 282 -4.72 7.03 21.95
C ASN A 282 -4.78 6.19 20.66
N SER A 283 -5.87 5.45 20.44
CA SER A 283 -6.05 4.66 19.23
C SER A 283 -7.41 4.92 18.61
N LEU A 284 -7.47 4.82 17.28
CA LEU A 284 -8.71 4.88 16.50
C LEU A 284 -9.07 3.48 16.03
N PHE A 285 -10.37 3.20 16.05
CA PHE A 285 -10.91 1.88 15.73
C PHE A 285 -12.01 2.02 14.70
N ILE A 286 -11.99 1.15 13.69
CA ILE A 286 -13.14 0.91 12.82
C ILE A 286 -13.46 -0.57 12.90
N LEU A 287 -14.68 -0.89 13.29
CA LEU A 287 -15.17 -2.26 13.36
C LEU A 287 -16.47 -2.39 12.57
N SER A 288 -16.48 -3.28 11.59
CA SER A 288 -17.73 -3.75 10.98
C SER A 288 -18.31 -4.92 11.77
N THR A 289 -19.64 -5.04 11.78
CA THR A 289 -20.33 -6.22 12.28
C THR A 289 -21.69 -6.41 11.62
N HIS A 290 -22.14 -7.65 11.57
CA HIS A 290 -23.53 -8.00 11.26
C HIS A 290 -24.38 -8.19 12.53
N LEU A 291 -23.75 -8.21 13.71
CA LEU A 291 -24.39 -8.35 15.03
C LEU A 291 -24.90 -6.98 15.51
N TYR A 292 -25.94 -6.44 14.89
CA TYR A 292 -26.46 -5.11 15.23
C TYR A 292 -27.07 -5.05 16.64
N GLU A 293 -27.47 -6.19 17.21
CA GLU A 293 -28.07 -6.30 18.54
C GLU A 293 -27.16 -5.80 19.65
N ILE A 294 -25.83 -5.93 19.50
CA ILE A 294 -24.87 -5.44 20.51
C ILE A 294 -24.82 -3.91 20.57
N SER A 295 -25.38 -3.20 19.58
CA SER A 295 -25.36 -1.74 19.54
C SER A 295 -26.13 -1.11 20.71
N GLU A 296 -27.22 -1.73 21.17
CA GLU A 296 -28.03 -1.19 22.28
C GLU A 296 -27.21 -1.05 23.57
N GLU A 297 -26.35 -2.02 23.86
CA GLU A 297 -25.44 -1.94 25.00
C GLU A 297 -24.30 -0.92 24.80
N LEU A 298 -23.96 -0.60 23.56
CA LEU A 298 -22.85 0.28 23.22
C LEU A 298 -23.27 1.76 23.15
N LYS A 299 -24.55 2.07 22.93
CA LYS A 299 -25.08 3.46 22.85
C LYS A 299 -24.77 4.33 24.07
N GLN A 300 -24.53 3.72 25.23
CA GLN A 300 -24.15 4.45 26.44
C GLN A 300 -22.75 5.10 26.38
N TYR A 301 -21.91 4.70 25.42
CA TYR A 301 -20.55 5.22 25.27
C TYR A 301 -20.51 6.34 24.23
N PRO A 302 -20.24 7.60 24.63
CA PRO A 302 -20.34 8.75 23.73
C PRO A 302 -19.26 8.77 22.64
N ASN A 303 -18.18 8.01 22.84
CA ASN A 303 -17.06 7.93 21.90
C ASN A 303 -17.20 6.87 20.81
N ILE A 304 -18.37 6.24 20.72
CA ILE A 304 -18.72 5.33 19.64
C ILE A 304 -19.60 6.08 18.64
N SER A 305 -19.12 6.21 17.43
CA SER A 305 -19.90 6.69 16.29
C SER A 305 -20.56 5.49 15.60
N PHE A 306 -21.89 5.50 15.53
CA PHE A 306 -22.64 4.45 14.84
C PHE A 306 -22.89 4.88 13.40
N ARG A 307 -22.54 4.01 12.46
CA ARG A 307 -22.86 4.17 11.04
C ARG A 307 -23.40 2.89 10.45
N TYR A 308 -24.18 3.03 9.40
CA TYR A 308 -24.62 1.90 8.60
C TYR A 308 -24.66 2.22 7.11
N PHE A 309 -24.61 1.16 6.30
CA PHE A 309 -24.86 1.25 4.87
C PHE A 309 -26.33 1.01 4.58
N GLU A 310 -26.97 1.99 3.93
CA GLU A 310 -28.38 1.87 3.54
C GLU A 310 -28.57 0.79 2.47
N THR A 311 -29.61 -0.03 2.66
CA THR A 311 -30.07 -0.97 1.65
C THR A 311 -31.57 -0.79 1.46
N THR A 312 -32.02 -0.63 0.23
CA THR A 312 -33.44 -0.50 -0.12
C THR A 312 -33.93 -1.76 -0.81
N ALA A 313 -35.14 -2.19 -0.44
CA ALA A 313 -35.83 -3.32 -1.07
C ALA A 313 -37.02 -2.79 -1.86
N ASN A 314 -36.94 -2.82 -3.19
CA ASN A 314 -38.02 -2.46 -4.10
C ASN A 314 -38.39 -3.68 -4.94
N ASP A 315 -39.66 -4.10 -4.94
CA ASP A 315 -40.20 -5.17 -5.81
C ASP A 315 -39.33 -6.44 -5.89
N ASP A 316 -38.99 -7.03 -4.73
CA ASP A 316 -38.10 -8.19 -4.59
C ASP A 316 -36.64 -7.98 -5.07
N GLN A 317 -36.26 -6.77 -5.45
CA GLN A 317 -34.88 -6.38 -5.77
C GLN A 317 -34.22 -5.61 -4.63
N LEU A 318 -33.03 -6.06 -4.24
CA LEU A 318 -32.15 -5.36 -3.31
C LEU A 318 -31.25 -4.40 -4.07
N GLU A 319 -31.38 -3.11 -3.74
CA GLU A 319 -30.53 -2.05 -4.24
C GLU A 319 -29.61 -1.57 -3.10
N PHE A 320 -28.31 -1.57 -3.37
CA PHE A 320 -27.29 -1.11 -2.45
C PHE A 320 -26.85 0.29 -2.90
N SER A 321 -27.28 1.33 -2.19
CA SER A 321 -26.88 2.71 -2.50
C SER A 321 -25.42 2.99 -2.19
N TYR A 322 -24.80 2.13 -1.36
CA TYR A 322 -23.46 2.30 -0.77
C TYR A 322 -23.32 3.61 0.02
N GLN A 323 -24.44 4.27 0.39
CA GLN A 323 -24.42 5.48 1.18
C GLN A 323 -24.24 5.16 2.66
N LEU A 324 -23.29 5.85 3.28
CA LEU A 324 -23.02 5.76 4.71
C LEU A 324 -23.97 6.71 5.47
N LYS A 325 -24.79 6.17 6.38
CA LYS A 325 -25.74 6.93 7.20
C LYS A 325 -25.43 6.82 8.69
N GLU A 326 -25.90 7.83 9.43
CA GLU A 326 -25.91 7.88 10.89
C GLU A 326 -26.80 6.77 11.49
N GLY A 327 -26.31 6.06 12.49
CA GLY A 327 -27.10 5.07 13.24
C GLY A 327 -26.73 3.61 12.96
N VAL A 328 -27.70 2.71 13.16
CA VAL A 328 -27.52 1.26 13.10
C VAL A 328 -28.58 0.66 12.17
N SER A 329 -28.15 -0.19 11.23
CA SER A 329 -29.07 -0.93 10.35
C SER A 329 -29.75 -2.07 11.12
N ASN A 330 -31.03 -2.29 10.85
CA ASN A 330 -31.81 -3.44 11.32
C ASN A 330 -32.22 -4.36 10.14
N ASP A 331 -31.50 -4.28 9.02
CA ASP A 331 -31.91 -4.93 7.77
C ASP A 331 -31.62 -6.43 7.79
N ARG A 332 -32.68 -7.25 7.73
CA ARG A 332 -32.60 -8.72 7.68
C ARG A 332 -32.77 -9.23 6.25
N LEU A 333 -31.69 -9.19 5.48
CA LEU A 333 -31.76 -9.36 4.02
C LEU A 333 -31.37 -10.75 3.49
N GLY A 334 -30.91 -11.65 4.35
CA GLY A 334 -30.40 -12.97 3.92
C GLY A 334 -31.43 -13.80 3.13
N TYR A 335 -32.69 -13.82 3.57
CA TYR A 335 -33.75 -14.53 2.87
C TYR A 335 -34.11 -13.90 1.52
N LEU A 336 -34.11 -12.56 1.44
CA LEU A 336 -34.34 -11.82 0.19
C LEU A 336 -33.24 -12.12 -0.85
N ILE A 337 -31.98 -12.25 -0.42
CA ILE A 337 -30.88 -12.67 -1.30
C ILE A 337 -31.12 -14.10 -1.81
N LEU A 338 -31.52 -15.03 -0.94
CA LEU A 338 -31.82 -16.41 -1.31
C LEU A 338 -32.97 -16.50 -2.32
N LYS A 339 -34.02 -15.69 -2.14
CA LYS A 339 -35.14 -15.55 -3.09
C LYS A 339 -34.67 -14.97 -4.44
N ARG A 340 -33.85 -13.92 -4.42
CA ARG A 340 -33.27 -13.27 -5.62
C ARG A 340 -32.44 -14.23 -6.46
N GLU A 341 -31.62 -15.07 -5.82
CA GLU A 341 -30.81 -16.10 -6.48
C GLU A 341 -31.65 -17.29 -6.99
N LYS A 342 -33.00 -17.19 -6.91
CA LYS A 342 -33.98 -18.20 -7.35
C LYS A 342 -33.83 -19.54 -6.65
N VAL A 343 -33.17 -19.57 -5.49
CA VAL A 343 -32.96 -20.80 -4.72
C VAL A 343 -34.28 -21.34 -4.20
N VAL A 344 -35.18 -20.46 -3.74
CA VAL A 344 -36.54 -20.86 -3.31
C VAL A 344 -37.29 -21.51 -4.46
N ASP A 345 -37.39 -20.84 -5.61
CA ASP A 345 -38.07 -21.35 -6.80
C ASP A 345 -37.49 -22.69 -7.30
N MET A 346 -36.17 -22.89 -7.15
CA MET A 346 -35.50 -24.14 -7.51
C MET A 346 -35.85 -25.27 -6.54
N LEU A 347 -35.91 -24.97 -5.23
CA LEU A 347 -36.27 -25.95 -4.21
C LEU A 347 -37.76 -26.32 -4.24
N GLU A 348 -38.65 -25.38 -4.59
CA GLU A 348 -40.09 -25.64 -4.75
C GLU A 348 -40.43 -26.49 -5.99
N LYS A 349 -39.49 -26.61 -6.94
CA LYS A 349 -39.64 -27.45 -8.14
C LYS A 349 -39.09 -28.87 -7.99
N LEU A 350 -38.45 -29.19 -6.86
CA LEU A 350 -38.05 -30.56 -6.50
C LEU A 350 -39.26 -31.33 -6.00
#